data_AF-A0A3P7KGN1-F1
#
_entry.id   AF-A0A3P7KGN1-F1
#
_cell.length_a   1.000
_cell.length_b   1.000
_cell.length_c   1.000
_cell.angle_alpha   90.00
_cell.angle_beta   90.00
_cell.angle_gamma   90.00
#
_symmetry.space_group_name_H-M   'P 1'
#
loop_
_entity.id
_entity.type
_entity.pdbx_description
1 polymer ?
#
loop_
_entity_poly.entity_id
_entity_poly.type
_entity_poly.pdbx_seq_one_letter_code
_entity_poly.pdbx_strand_id
1 'polypeptide(L)'
;MGYREDYERARLVHILDFGLSRSYAIQSKDGTWVARRARGTAEFRGTLRYCSPNVHEKKEQGRRDDLWSLYYVFIELHCGLPWQTLRDKQKIDYASRMFYNGLVAVMKRVGAKASDPYDWETPESVRKIVSYVMA
;
A
#
# COMPACT_ATOMS: atom_id res chain seq x y z
N MET A 1 4.00 0.98 25.97
CA MET A 1 3.88 -0.46 25.70
C MET A 1 5.27 -1.06 25.84
N GLY A 2 5.40 -2.18 26.57
CA GLY A 2 6.68 -2.77 26.97
C GLY A 2 7.21 -2.22 28.30
N TYR A 3 6.89 -2.87 29.42
CA TYR A 3 7.64 -2.67 30.66
C TYR A 3 8.99 -3.37 30.51
N ARG A 4 10.07 -2.80 31.08
CA ARG A 4 11.42 -3.40 31.00
C ARG A 4 11.49 -4.84 31.50
N GLU A 5 10.56 -5.23 32.36
CA GLU A 5 10.49 -6.54 33.00
C GLU A 5 9.62 -7.55 32.24
N ASP A 6 8.85 -7.11 31.24
CA ASP A 6 8.00 -7.97 30.41
C ASP A 6 8.69 -8.26 29.07
N TYR A 7 9.67 -9.16 29.11
CA TYR A 7 10.49 -9.53 27.95
C TYR A 7 9.69 -10.17 26.81
N GLU A 8 8.58 -10.85 27.12
CA GLU A 8 7.72 -11.46 26.10
C GLU A 8 7.00 -10.39 25.29
N ARG A 9 6.41 -9.39 25.96
CA ARG A 9 5.71 -8.29 25.28
C ARG A 9 6.66 -7.24 24.72
N ALA A 10 7.88 -7.12 25.24
CA ALA A 10 8.88 -6.18 24.74
C ALA A 10 9.29 -6.44 23.27
N ARG A 11 9.06 -7.65 22.75
CA ARG A 11 9.38 -8.05 21.37
C ARG A 11 8.17 -8.03 20.44
N LEU A 12 7.00 -7.59 20.92
CA LEU A 12 5.79 -7.50 20.12
C LEU A 12 5.65 -6.09 19.52
N VAL A 13 5.43 -6.05 18.20
CA VAL A 13 5.11 -4.82 17.48
C VAL A 13 3.60 -4.67 17.43
N HIS A 14 3.10 -3.54 17.93
CA HIS A 14 1.68 -3.21 17.90
C HIS A 14 1.41 -2.16 16.81
N ILE A 15 0.34 -2.37 16.02
CA ILE A 15 -0.18 -1.38 15.10
C ILE A 15 -1.21 -0.53 15.85
N LEU A 16 -1.08 0.79 15.76
CA LEU A 16 -1.91 1.76 16.45
C LEU A 16 -2.60 2.69 15.45
N ASP A 17 -3.55 3.48 15.97
CA ASP A 17 -4.28 4.52 15.23
C ASP A 17 -5.01 4.00 13.98
N PHE A 18 -6.21 3.47 14.21
CA PHE A 18 -7.13 3.05 13.15
C PHE A 18 -8.05 4.20 12.67
N GLY A 19 -7.78 5.46 13.01
CA GLY A 19 -8.65 6.60 12.70
C GLY A 19 -8.79 6.90 11.21
N LEU A 20 -7.81 6.49 10.40
CA LEU A 20 -7.84 6.58 8.93
C LEU A 20 -8.18 5.25 8.24
N SER A 21 -8.39 4.17 9.00
CA SER A 21 -8.67 2.85 8.46
C SER A 21 -10.00 2.81 7.70
N ARG A 22 -10.09 1.96 6.67
CA ARG A 22 -11.28 1.87 5.82
C ARG A 22 -11.45 0.45 5.28
N SER A 23 -12.61 -0.18 5.51
CA SER A 23 -12.88 -1.59 5.12
C SER A 23 -12.77 -1.88 3.62
N TYR A 24 -11.61 -2.29 3.07
CA TYR A 24 -11.43 -2.42 1.62
C TYR A 24 -12.38 -3.40 0.91
N ALA A 25 -12.97 -4.36 1.63
CA ALA A 25 -13.92 -5.34 1.11
C ALA A 25 -15.31 -5.21 1.75
N ILE A 26 -16.32 -5.71 1.05
CA ILE A 26 -17.68 -5.92 1.54
C ILE A 26 -18.08 -7.37 1.34
N GLN A 27 -18.93 -7.89 2.21
CA GLN A 27 -19.49 -9.23 2.05
C GLN A 27 -20.70 -9.17 1.12
N SER A 28 -20.69 -10.02 0.10
CA SER A 28 -21.81 -10.20 -0.82
C SER A 28 -22.91 -11.07 -0.18
N LYS A 29 -24.10 -11.10 -0.81
CA LYS A 29 -25.28 -11.84 -0.32
C LYS A 29 -25.04 -13.35 -0.17
N ASP A 30 -24.12 -13.89 -0.96
CA ASP A 30 -23.65 -15.28 -0.96
C ASP A 30 -22.54 -15.55 0.07
N GLY A 31 -22.19 -14.58 0.91
CA GLY A 31 -21.18 -14.71 1.97
C GLY A 31 -19.74 -14.52 1.49
N THR A 32 -19.51 -14.30 0.19
CA THR A 32 -18.18 -14.07 -0.38
C THR A 32 -17.70 -12.63 -0.15
N TRP A 33 -16.41 -12.45 0.08
CA TRP A 33 -15.81 -11.12 0.23
C TRP A 33 -15.39 -10.58 -1.13
N VAL A 34 -15.89 -9.39 -1.48
CA VAL A 34 -15.53 -8.68 -2.72
C VAL A 34 -14.91 -7.34 -2.41
N ALA A 35 -13.88 -6.97 -3.17
CA ALA A 35 -13.26 -5.65 -3.04
C ALA A 35 -14.28 -4.55 -3.38
N ARG A 36 -14.29 -3.49 -2.58
CA ARG A 36 -15.13 -2.33 -2.89
C ARG A 36 -14.65 -1.67 -4.17
N ARG A 37 -15.61 -1.15 -4.93
CA ARG A 37 -15.31 -0.31 -6.10
C ARG A 37 -14.49 0.91 -5.68
N ALA A 38 -13.40 1.16 -6.40
CA ALA A 38 -12.59 2.35 -6.21
C ALA A 38 -13.41 3.63 -6.47
N ARG A 39 -13.26 4.65 -5.62
CA ARG A 39 -13.81 5.99 -5.90
C ARG A 39 -13.11 6.60 -7.12
N GLY A 40 -13.82 7.47 -7.84
CA GLY A 40 -13.23 8.21 -8.96
C GLY A 40 -12.08 9.12 -8.54
N THR A 41 -12.16 9.71 -7.34
CA THR A 41 -11.06 10.42 -6.70
C THR A 41 -11.05 10.14 -5.20
N ALA A 42 -9.86 10.04 -4.62
CA ALA A 42 -9.65 9.94 -3.19
C ALA A 42 -8.83 11.14 -2.71
N GLU A 43 -9.40 11.91 -1.80
CA GLU A 43 -8.65 12.98 -1.15
C GLU A 43 -7.49 12.43 -0.32
N PHE A 44 -6.39 13.17 -0.33
CA PHE A 44 -5.22 12.85 0.46
C PHE A 44 -5.53 12.94 1.95
N ARG A 45 -5.28 11.87 2.69
CA ARG A 45 -5.27 11.82 4.16
C ARG A 45 -4.05 11.02 4.60
N GLY A 46 -3.44 11.39 5.73
CA GLY A 46 -2.27 10.71 6.30
C GLY A 46 -0.95 11.46 6.08
N THR A 47 0.16 10.73 6.18
CA THR A 47 1.52 11.29 6.22
C THR A 47 2.18 11.25 4.85
N LEU A 48 2.49 12.44 4.29
CA LEU A 48 3.06 12.59 2.93
C LEU A 48 4.37 11.81 2.71
N ARG A 49 5.16 11.60 3.76
CA ARG A 49 6.46 10.92 3.66
C ARG A 49 6.34 9.45 3.26
N TYR A 50 5.30 8.77 3.73
CA TYR A 50 5.14 7.32 3.59
C TYR A 50 4.03 6.92 2.62
N CYS A 51 3.31 7.88 2.03
CA CYS A 51 2.22 7.54 1.12
C CYS A 51 2.74 6.98 -0.22
N SER A 52 1.99 6.03 -0.78
CA SER A 52 2.32 5.41 -2.06
C SER A 52 2.19 6.39 -3.24
N PRO A 53 2.78 6.06 -4.41
CA PRO A 53 2.55 6.83 -5.64
C PRO A 53 1.06 6.99 -6.03
N ASN A 54 0.22 5.99 -5.72
CA ASN A 54 -1.22 6.08 -6.01
C ASN A 54 -1.91 7.18 -5.21
N VAL A 55 -1.49 7.37 -3.96
CA VAL A 55 -2.04 8.38 -3.05
C VAL A 55 -1.69 9.78 -3.53
N HIS A 56 -0.47 9.98 -4.05
CA HIS A 56 -0.09 11.24 -4.69
C HIS A 56 -0.97 11.57 -5.90
N GLU A 57 -1.36 10.55 -6.67
CA GLU A 57 -2.25 10.64 -7.84
C GLU A 57 -3.75 10.69 -7.47
N LYS A 58 -4.11 10.78 -6.19
CA LYS A 58 -5.50 10.79 -5.70
C LYS A 58 -6.32 9.56 -6.10
N LYS A 59 -5.65 8.41 -6.29
CA LYS A 59 -6.30 7.12 -6.53
C LYS A 59 -6.78 6.50 -5.21
N GLU A 60 -7.78 5.62 -5.29
CA GLU A 60 -8.24 4.86 -4.13
C GLU A 60 -7.10 4.01 -3.55
N GLN A 61 -6.97 4.05 -2.23
CA GLN A 61 -6.01 3.23 -1.51
C GLN A 61 -6.51 1.78 -1.41
N GLY A 62 -5.63 0.83 -1.70
CA GLY A 62 -5.84 -0.59 -1.47
C GLY A 62 -4.69 -1.21 -0.68
N ARG A 63 -4.74 -2.53 -0.50
CA ARG A 63 -3.74 -3.30 0.29
C ARG A 63 -2.29 -3.03 -0.11
N ARG A 64 -2.03 -2.81 -1.40
CA ARG A 64 -0.68 -2.51 -1.92
C ARG A 64 -0.12 -1.18 -1.40
N ASP A 65 -0.98 -0.23 -1.08
CA ASP A 65 -0.57 1.10 -0.62
C ASP A 65 -0.07 1.06 0.83
N ASP A 66 -0.61 0.15 1.65
CA ASP A 66 -0.09 -0.15 2.99
C ASP A 66 1.31 -0.80 2.90
N LEU A 67 1.52 -1.71 1.93
CA LEU A 67 2.83 -2.34 1.69
C LEU A 67 3.88 -1.34 1.22
N TRP A 68 3.51 -0.38 0.36
CA TRP A 68 4.39 0.73 -0.03
C TRP A 68 4.81 1.54 1.19
N SER A 69 3.85 1.89 2.05
CA SER A 69 4.11 2.66 3.26
C SER A 69 5.06 1.92 4.21
N LEU A 70 4.83 0.62 4.41
CA LEU A 70 5.70 -0.24 5.22
C LEU A 70 7.11 -0.35 4.62
N TYR A 71 7.23 -0.48 3.31
CA TYR A 71 8.51 -0.52 2.62
C TYR A 71 9.32 0.77 2.83
N TYR A 72 8.66 1.94 2.74
CA TYR A 72 9.32 3.21 3.03
C TYR A 72 9.74 3.33 4.50
N VAL A 73 8.96 2.80 5.45
CA VAL A 73 9.37 2.72 6.87
C VAL A 73 10.63 1.87 7.02
N PHE A 74 10.72 0.70 6.38
CA PHE A 74 11.93 -0.14 6.45
C PHE A 74 13.16 0.54 5.85
N ILE A 75 13.01 1.24 4.72
CA ILE A 75 14.11 2.02 4.13
C ILE A 75 14.54 3.12 5.09
N GLU A 76 13.59 3.87 5.67
CA GLU A 76 13.92 4.94 6.61
C GLU A 76 14.69 4.42 7.82
N LEU A 77 14.26 3.30 8.40
CA LEU A 77 14.94 2.64 9.52
C LEU A 77 16.35 2.13 9.16
N HIS A 78 16.58 1.76 7.90
CA HIS A 78 17.87 1.24 7.46
C HIS A 78 18.87 2.33 7.07
N CYS A 79 18.47 3.28 6.22
CA CYS A 79 19.38 4.28 5.64
C CYS A 79 18.77 5.68 5.44
N GLY A 80 17.52 5.89 5.88
CA GLY A 80 16.79 7.14 5.66
C GLY A 80 16.16 7.25 4.28
N LEU A 81 15.12 8.08 4.16
CA LEU A 81 14.46 8.32 2.87
C LEU A 81 15.10 9.51 2.12
N PRO A 82 15.23 9.45 0.79
CA PRO A 82 15.80 10.55 0.00
C PRO A 82 15.04 11.89 0.14
N TRP A 83 13.75 11.83 0.47
CA TRP A 83 12.89 13.00 0.67
C TRP A 83 12.61 13.33 2.15
N GLN A 84 13.31 12.73 3.10
CA GLN A 84 13.00 12.86 4.54
C GLN A 84 13.02 14.31 5.07
N THR A 85 13.83 15.19 4.48
CA THR A 85 13.96 16.61 4.85
C THR A 85 13.03 17.54 4.06
N LEU A 86 12.38 17.02 3.02
CA LEU A 86 11.48 17.81 2.18
C LEU A 86 10.14 18.01 2.91
N ARG A 87 9.59 19.23 2.80
CA ARG A 87 8.27 19.59 3.35
C ARG A 87 7.26 19.94 2.28
N ASP A 88 7.74 20.35 1.12
CA ASP A 88 6.89 20.70 -0.01
C ASP A 88 6.32 19.43 -0.66
N LYS A 89 5.00 19.41 -0.82
CA LYS A 89 4.28 18.25 -1.37
C LYS A 89 4.74 17.88 -2.78
N GLN A 90 4.98 18.85 -3.65
CA GLN A 90 5.40 18.59 -5.03
C GLN A 90 6.82 18.03 -5.07
N LYS A 91 7.72 18.55 -4.23
CA LYS A 91 9.09 18.03 -4.13
C LYS A 91 9.13 16.60 -3.58
N ILE A 92 8.31 16.29 -2.58
CA ILE A 92 8.17 14.93 -2.02
C ILE A 92 7.66 13.97 -3.10
N ASP A 93 6.57 14.34 -3.80
CA ASP A 93 5.99 13.53 -4.88
C ASP A 93 7.03 13.25 -5.98
N TYR A 94 7.72 14.29 -6.44
CA TYR A 94 8.77 14.14 -7.44
C TYR A 94 9.88 13.17 -7.00
N ALA A 95 10.41 13.34 -5.78
CA ALA A 95 11.47 12.49 -5.26
C ALA A 95 11.03 11.03 -5.04
N SER A 96 9.83 10.83 -4.48
CA SER A 96 9.22 9.51 -4.31
C SER A 96 9.02 8.79 -5.65
N ARG A 97 8.58 9.53 -6.67
CA ARG A 97 8.36 9.00 -8.02
C ARG A 97 9.65 8.67 -8.75
N MET A 98 10.71 9.47 -8.56
CA MET A 98 12.04 9.15 -9.06
C MET A 98 12.58 7.85 -8.45
N PHE A 99 12.37 7.65 -7.15
CA PHE A 99 12.76 6.41 -6.48
C PHE A 99 11.98 5.19 -6.99
N TYR A 100 10.66 5.32 -7.15
CA TYR A 100 9.82 4.27 -7.76
C TYR A 100 10.31 3.88 -9.16
N ASN A 101 10.59 4.87 -10.01
CA ASN A 101 11.10 4.64 -11.36
C ASN A 101 12.47 3.92 -11.35
N GLY A 102 13.34 4.30 -10.41
CA GLY A 102 14.62 3.61 -10.19
C GLY A 102 14.43 2.15 -9.81
N LEU A 103 13.52 1.85 -8.87
CA LEU A 103 13.20 0.49 -8.48
C LEU A 103 12.66 -0.33 -9.67
N VAL A 104 11.73 0.22 -10.45
CA VAL A 104 11.18 -0.42 -11.65
C VAL A 104 12.28 -0.70 -12.69
N ALA A 105 13.23 0.22 -12.87
CA ALA A 105 14.36 0.03 -13.77
C ALA A 105 15.27 -1.14 -13.30
N VAL A 106 15.53 -1.24 -11.99
CA VAL A 106 16.28 -2.35 -11.39
C VAL A 106 15.52 -3.67 -11.59
N MET A 107 14.21 -3.70 -11.29
CA MET A 107 13.36 -4.88 -11.48
C MET A 107 13.42 -5.38 -12.93
N LYS A 108 13.29 -4.48 -13.90
CA LYS A 108 13.45 -4.82 -15.33
C LYS A 108 14.82 -5.39 -15.64
N ARG A 109 15.89 -4.78 -15.11
CA ARG A 109 17.28 -5.21 -15.34
C ARG A 109 17.55 -6.61 -14.78
N VAL A 110 16.99 -6.96 -13.64
CA VAL A 110 17.14 -8.30 -13.03
C VAL A 110 16.19 -9.34 -13.61
N GLY A 111 15.40 -8.97 -14.64
CA GLY A 111 14.44 -9.86 -15.26
C GLY A 111 13.25 -10.19 -14.36
N ALA A 112 12.96 -9.36 -13.34
CA ALA A 112 11.78 -9.51 -12.52
C ALA A 112 10.54 -9.33 -13.41
N LYS A 113 9.78 -10.40 -13.57
CA LYS A 113 8.46 -10.35 -14.19
C LYS A 113 7.47 -9.93 -13.12
N ALA A 114 6.57 -9.00 -13.45
CA ALA A 114 5.39 -8.80 -12.62
C ALA A 114 4.65 -10.14 -12.60
N SER A 115 4.73 -10.88 -11.48
CA SER A 115 4.11 -12.19 -11.37
C SER A 115 2.59 -12.10 -11.36
N ASP A 116 2.02 -10.95 -10.97
CA ASP A 116 0.57 -10.81 -10.87
C ASP A 116 0.11 -9.33 -10.89
N PRO A 117 -0.93 -8.96 -11.68
CA PRO A 117 -1.66 -7.70 -11.51
C PRO A 117 -2.48 -7.60 -10.20
N TYR A 118 -2.87 -8.73 -9.58
CA TYR A 118 -3.64 -8.84 -8.33
C TYR A 118 -3.28 -10.15 -7.58
N ASP A 119 -2.13 -10.15 -6.89
CA ASP A 119 -1.55 -11.29 -6.16
C ASP A 119 -2.42 -11.80 -4.98
N TRP A 120 -3.55 -12.44 -5.30
CA TRP A 120 -4.39 -13.34 -4.47
C TRP A 120 -5.59 -13.91 -5.24
N GLU A 121 -5.86 -13.52 -6.49
CA GLU A 121 -6.99 -14.04 -7.28
C GLU A 121 -6.51 -15.12 -8.26
N THR A 122 -6.93 -16.36 -8.02
CA THR A 122 -6.74 -17.43 -9.01
C THR A 122 -7.39 -17.05 -10.35
N PRO A 123 -6.91 -17.56 -11.50
CA PRO A 123 -7.58 -17.38 -12.79
C PRO A 123 -9.08 -17.74 -12.75
N GLU A 124 -9.47 -18.67 -11.87
CA GLU A 124 -10.85 -19.03 -11.57
C GLU A 124 -11.62 -17.90 -10.86
N SER A 125 -11.00 -17.26 -9.86
CA SER A 125 -11.56 -16.09 -9.15
C SER A 125 -11.85 -14.94 -10.11
N VAL A 126 -10.91 -14.64 -11.01
CA VAL A 126 -11.05 -13.56 -12.01
C VAL A 126 -12.18 -13.88 -13.00
N ARG A 127 -12.22 -15.11 -13.53
CA ARG A 127 -13.30 -15.56 -14.43
C ARG A 127 -14.68 -15.45 -13.78
N LYS A 128 -14.77 -15.82 -12.51
CA LYS A 128 -16.02 -15.76 -11.74
C LYS A 128 -16.49 -14.31 -11.54
N ILE A 129 -15.58 -13.39 -11.21
CA ILE A 129 -15.91 -11.96 -11.08
C ILE A 129 -16.36 -11.36 -12.41
N VAL A 130 -15.67 -11.66 -13.52
CA VAL A 130 -16.04 -11.17 -14.86
C VAL A 130 -17.42 -11.68 -15.28
N SER A 131 -17.78 -12.92 -14.97
CA SER A 131 -19.11 -13.47 -15.29
C SER A 131 -20.27 -12.78 -14.54
N TYR A 132 -20.01 -12.21 -13.35
CA TYR A 132 -21.03 -11.45 -12.61
C TYR A 132 -21.19 -10.00 -13.07
N VAL A 133 -20.20 -9.46 -13.78
CA VAL A 133 -20.20 -8.05 -14.26
C VAL A 133 -20.73 -7.95 -15.69
N MET A 134 -20.68 -9.03 -16.46
CA MET A 134 -21.09 -9.10 -17.87
C MET A 134 -22.47 -9.76 -18.08
N ALA A 135 -23.22 -10.01 -17.01
CA ALA A 135 -24.61 -10.47 -17.00
C ALA A 135 -25.52 -9.38 -16.40
#